data_AF-A0A5N3W4M4-F1
#
_entry.id   AF-A0A5N3W4M4-F1
#
_cell.length_a   1.000
_cell.length_b   1.000
_cell.length_c   1.000
_cell.angle_alpha   90.00
_cell.angle_beta   90.00
_cell.angle_gamma   90.00
#
_symmetry.space_group_name_H-M   'P 1'
#
loop_
_entity.id
_entity.type
_entity.pdbx_description
1 polymer ?
#
loop_
_entity_poly.entity_id
_entity_poly.type
_entity_poly.pdbx_seq_one_letter_code
_entity_poly.pdbx_strand_id
1 'polypeptide(L)' 'MAFLLGISSWKVDCGEFKDPKVYCTRESNPHCGSDGQTYGNKCAFCKAVRAGKHVCYKMPKA' A
#
# COMPACT_ATOMS: atom_id res chain seq x y z
N MET A 1 -0.40 8.15 22.11
CA MET A 1 -1.06 9.46 22.27
C MET A 1 -0.53 10.40 21.18
N ALA A 2 -1.27 10.52 20.07
CA ALA A 2 -1.05 11.53 19.03
C ALA A 2 -2.42 11.80 18.38
N PHE A 3 -3.25 12.50 19.14
CA PHE A 3 -4.43 13.21 18.64
C PHE A 3 -3.91 14.40 17.79
N LEU A 4 -4.43 14.62 16.56
CA LEU A 4 -4.85 15.94 16.04
C LEU A 4 -5.07 16.04 14.51
N LEU A 5 -4.71 15.07 13.66
CA LEU A 5 -5.12 15.10 12.24
C LEU A 5 -5.43 13.66 11.81
N GLY A 6 -6.65 13.36 11.39
CA GLY A 6 -7.17 12.03 11.05
C GLY A 6 -6.51 11.32 9.84
N ILE A 7 -5.22 11.52 9.60
CA ILE A 7 -4.42 10.77 8.64
C ILE A 7 -3.60 9.73 9.39
N SER A 8 -4.20 8.56 9.63
CA SER A 8 -3.46 7.36 10.03
C SER A 8 -2.55 6.95 8.87
N SER A 9 -1.34 7.52 8.80
CA SER A 9 -0.26 7.10 7.89
C SER A 9 0.16 5.67 8.22
N TRP A 10 -0.62 4.71 7.73
CA TRP A 10 -0.31 3.30 7.84
C TRP A 10 0.59 2.93 6.67
N LYS A 11 1.91 2.94 6.91
CA LYS A 11 2.88 2.42 5.95
C LYS A 11 2.54 0.96 5.68
N VAL A 12 2.31 0.63 4.42
CA VAL A 12 2.06 -0.75 3.99
C VAL A 12 3.40 -1.45 3.89
N ASP A 13 3.59 -2.48 4.71
CA ASP A 13 4.80 -3.29 4.66
C ASP A 13 4.73 -4.28 3.49
N CYS A 14 5.70 -4.14 2.59
CA CYS A 14 5.82 -4.94 1.38
C CYS A 14 6.84 -6.07 1.50
N GLY A 15 7.34 -6.35 2.72
CA GLY A 15 8.30 -7.42 2.96
C GLY A 15 7.83 -8.79 2.44
N GLU A 16 6.54 -9.08 2.56
CA GLU A 16 5.96 -10.35 2.09
C GLU A 16 5.92 -10.43 0.55
N PHE A 17 5.78 -9.32 -0.17
CA PHE A 17 5.70 -9.29 -1.64
C PHE A 17 7.06 -9.11 -2.32
N LYS A 18 8.16 -9.16 -1.56
CA LYS A 18 9.51 -9.12 -2.10
C LYS A 18 9.86 -10.41 -2.85
N ASP A 19 9.30 -11.53 -2.42
CA ASP A 19 9.57 -12.83 -3.01
C ASP A 19 8.87 -13.00 -4.37
N PRO A 20 9.59 -13.42 -5.43
CA PRO A 20 9.00 -13.67 -6.74
C PRO A 20 8.02 -14.85 -6.74
N LYS A 21 8.05 -15.69 -5.69
CA LYS A 21 7.10 -16.79 -5.47
C LYS A 21 5.80 -16.37 -4.79
N VAL A 22 5.66 -15.12 -4.34
CA VAL A 22 4.42 -14.69 -3.69
C VAL A 22 3.33 -14.44 -4.71
N TYR A 23 2.24 -15.16 -4.52
CA TYR A 23 1.01 -15.01 -5.28
C TYR A 23 0.18 -13.88 -4.69
N CYS A 24 -0.25 -12.95 -5.54
CA CYS A 24 -1.20 -11.93 -5.15
C CYS A 24 -2.58 -12.58 -4.92
N THR A 25 -3.12 -12.48 -3.72
CA THR A 25 -4.53 -12.78 -3.49
C THR A 25 -5.39 -11.74 -4.22
N ARG A 26 -6.61 -12.11 -4.64
CA ARG A 26 -7.59 -11.19 -5.25
C ARG A 26 -8.28 -10.28 -4.21
N GLU A 27 -7.57 -9.97 -3.14
CA GLU A 27 -8.06 -9.11 -2.06
C GLU A 27 -8.22 -7.68 -2.58
N SER A 28 -9.42 -7.11 -2.45
CA SER A 28 -9.74 -5.76 -2.93
C SER A 28 -9.54 -4.74 -1.80
N ASN A 29 -8.28 -4.34 -1.62
CA ASN A 29 -7.89 -3.30 -0.67
C ASN A 29 -7.19 -2.17 -1.43
N PRO A 30 -7.91 -1.08 -1.75
CA PRO A 30 -7.34 0.03 -2.49
C PRO A 30 -6.32 0.79 -1.63
N HIS A 31 -5.16 1.06 -2.23
CA HIS A 31 -4.04 1.76 -1.62
C HIS A 31 -3.62 2.93 -2.51
N CYS A 32 -3.37 4.09 -1.91
CA CYS A 32 -2.86 5.25 -2.64
C CYS A 32 -1.34 5.30 -2.47
N GLY A 33 -0.62 5.30 -3.59
CA GLY A 33 0.82 5.52 -3.60
C GLY A 33 1.15 7.01 -3.56
N SER A 34 2.34 7.34 -3.08
CA SER A 34 2.86 8.71 -3.09
C SER A 34 3.06 9.28 -4.50
N ASP A 35 2.97 8.44 -5.52
CA ASP A 35 2.95 8.77 -6.95
C ASP A 35 1.57 9.26 -7.45
N GLY A 36 0.56 9.30 -6.57
CA GLY A 36 -0.81 9.66 -6.94
C GLY A 36 -1.56 8.55 -7.67
N GLN A 37 -0.98 7.34 -7.77
CA GLN A 37 -1.65 6.19 -8.35
C GLN A 37 -2.38 5.38 -7.27
N THR A 38 -3.58 4.91 -7.62
CA THR A 38 -4.37 4.03 -6.78
C THR A 38 -4.19 2.59 -7.22
N TYR A 39 -3.81 1.74 -6.29
CA TYR A 39 -3.58 0.32 -6.51
C TYR A 39 -4.71 -0.46 -5.87
N GLY A 40 -5.44 -1.25 -6.66
CA GLY A 40 -6.63 -1.98 -6.18
C GLY A 40 -6.33 -3.10 -5.18
N ASN A 41 -5.07 -3.50 -5.01
CA ASN A 41 -4.67 -4.50 -4.03
C ASN A 41 -3.24 -4.27 -3.51
N LYS A 42 -2.95 -4.83 -2.31
CA LYS A 42 -1.64 -4.74 -1.63
C LYS A 42 -0.49 -5.27 -2.50
N CYS A 43 -0.73 -6.32 -3.27
CA CYS A 43 0.32 -6.97 -4.05
C CYS A 43 0.76 -6.13 -5.27
N ALA A 44 -0.19 -5.61 -6.04
CA ALA A 44 0.04 -4.72 -7.17
C ALA A 44 0.74 -3.44 -6.71
N PHE A 45 0.32 -2.92 -5.54
CA PHE A 45 1.02 -1.82 -4.88
C PHE A 45 2.48 -2.20 -4.59
N CYS A 46 2.72 -3.29 -3.86
CA CYS A 46 4.07 -3.67 -3.47
C CYS A 46 5.00 -4.01 -4.64
N LYS A 47 4.46 -4.51 -5.76
CA LYS A 47 5.21 -4.66 -7.01
C LYS A 47 5.67 -3.32 -7.57
N ALA A 48 4.83 -2.29 -7.50
CA ALA A 48 5.18 -0.94 -7.94
C ALA A 48 6.15 -0.24 -6.97
N VAL A 49 5.98 -0.40 -5.65
CA VAL A 49 6.97 0.06 -4.65
C VAL A 49 8.32 -0.63 -4.81
N ARG A 50 8.35 -1.87 -5.30
CA ARG A 50 9.64 -2.55 -5.58
C ARG A 50 10.44 -1.83 -6.67
N ALA A 51 9.80 -1.04 -7.53
CA ALA A 51 10.42 -0.25 -8.58
C ALA A 51 10.83 1.18 -8.14
N GLY A 52 10.33 1.68 -7.00
CA GLY A 52 10.64 3.02 -6.48
C GLY A 52 10.20 3.18 -5.03
N LYS A 53 10.88 4.01 -4.22
CA LYS A 53 10.58 4.26 -2.79
C LYS A 53 9.21 4.95 -2.58
N HIS A 54 8.11 4.36 -3.02
CA HIS A 54 6.76 4.89 -2.91
C HIS A 54 6.19 4.53 -1.54
N VAL A 55 5.84 5.56 -0.76
CA VAL A 55 5.17 5.39 0.53
C VAL A 55 3.67 5.22 0.27
N CYS A 56 3.07 4.30 1.03
CA CYS A 56 1.67 3.97 0.91
C CYS A 56 0.85 4.73 1.94
N TYR A 57 -0.31 5.23 1.51
CA TYR A 57 -1.37 5.68 2.40
C TYR A 57 -2.56 4.73 2.24
N LYS A 58 -3.05 4.19 3.36
CA LYS A 58 -4.30 3.43 3.36
C LYS A 58 -5.42 4.40 3.02
N MET A 59 -6.16 4.14 1.94
CA MET A 59 -7.34 4.94 1.61
C MET A 59 -8.35 4.77 2.75
N PRO A 60 -8.91 5.86 3.32
CA PRO A 60 -10.06 5.72 4.20
C PRO A 60 -11.16 5.06 3.37
N LYS A 61 -11.64 3.89 3.82
CA LYS A 61 -12.89 3.36 3.29
C LYS A 61 -13.96 4.40 3.64
N ALA A 62 -14.55 5.02 2.63
CA ALA A 62 -15.75 5.82 2.79
C ALA A 62 -16.88 4.95 3.33
#